data_AF-A0A166A6D4-F1
#
_entry.id   AF-A0A166A6D4-F1
#
_cell.length_a   1.000
_cell.length_b   1.000
_cell.length_c   1.000
_cell.angle_alpha   90.00
_cell.angle_beta   90.00
_cell.angle_gamma   90.00
#
_symmetry.space_group_name_H-M   'P 1'
#
loop_
_entity.id
_entity.type
_entity.pdbx_description
1 polymer ?
#
loop_
_entity_poly.entity_id
_entity_poly.type
_entity_poly.pdbx_seq_one_letter_code
_entity_poly.pdbx_strand_id
1 'polypeptide(L)'
;PAQLAWSIDHLVLKCSILMGMAIDLTTAAFYSSAVNSYLTFCNLHNLPPAPSDDTFSLYVTWQSFFINQKSVDSYLSGICNNLKPYYPDVQKICLSLLLSRTL
;
A
#
# COMPACT_ATOMS: atom_id res chain seq x y z
N PRO A 1 -27.11 -20.36 -19.85
CA PRO A 1 -27.01 -20.27 -18.36
C PRO A 1 -26.60 -18.86 -17.93
N ALA A 2 -27.49 -18.13 -17.25
CA ALA A 2 -27.20 -16.77 -16.77
C ALA A 2 -26.12 -16.82 -15.69
N GLN A 3 -24.95 -16.22 -15.96
CA GLN A 3 -23.90 -16.06 -14.95
C GLN A 3 -24.44 -15.09 -13.88
N LEU A 4 -24.74 -15.63 -12.69
CA LEU A 4 -25.09 -14.82 -11.52
C LEU A 4 -23.87 -13.94 -11.18
N ALA A 5 -24.05 -12.62 -11.17
CA ALA A 5 -23.03 -11.69 -10.72
C ALA A 5 -22.59 -12.07 -9.30
N TRP A 6 -21.29 -12.22 -9.07
CA TRP A 6 -20.79 -12.61 -7.74
C TRP A 6 -21.17 -11.57 -6.69
N SER A 7 -21.65 -12.01 -5.54
CA SER A 7 -21.88 -11.14 -4.40
C SER A 7 -20.55 -10.58 -3.87
N ILE A 8 -20.60 -9.42 -3.22
CA ILE A 8 -19.43 -8.77 -2.61
C ILE A 8 -18.76 -9.72 -1.60
N ASP A 9 -19.52 -10.47 -0.81
CA ASP A 9 -18.96 -11.43 0.15
C ASP A 9 -18.16 -12.54 -0.53
N HIS A 10 -18.62 -13.01 -1.69
CA HIS A 10 -17.92 -14.03 -2.47
C HIS A 10 -16.64 -13.48 -3.12
N LEU A 11 -16.66 -12.20 -3.52
CA LEU A 11 -15.47 -11.49 -3.99
C LEU A 11 -14.44 -11.29 -2.87
N VAL A 12 -14.87 -10.86 -1.68
CA VAL A 12 -14.00 -10.68 -0.51
C VAL A 12 -13.37 -12.01 -0.08
N LEU A 13 -14.16 -13.08 0.02
CA LEU A 13 -13.67 -14.41 0.36
C LEU A 13 -12.63 -14.91 -0.65
N LYS A 14 -12.93 -14.80 -1.96
CA LYS A 14 -11.96 -15.17 -3.00
C LYS A 14 -10.70 -14.32 -2.93
N CYS A 15 -10.83 -13.02 -2.64
CA CYS A 15 -9.69 -12.14 -2.47
C CYS A 15 -8.82 -12.56 -1.29
N SER A 16 -9.39 -12.88 -0.13
CA SER A 16 -8.65 -13.38 1.05
C SER A 16 -7.92 -14.70 0.78
N ILE A 17 -8.55 -15.63 0.06
CA ILE A 17 -7.94 -16.92 -0.32
C ILE A 17 -6.79 -16.68 -1.31
N LEU A 18 -7.02 -15.86 -2.33
CA LEU A 18 -6.00 -15.55 -3.34
C LEU A 18 -4.82 -14.79 -2.74
N MET A 19 -5.08 -13.86 -1.81
CA MET A 19 -4.05 -13.16 -1.03
C MET A 19 -3.27 -14.14 -0.15
N GLY A 20 -3.95 -15.09 0.50
CA GLY A 20 -3.30 -16.16 1.28
C GLY A 20 -2.33 -17.01 0.45
N MET A 21 -2.71 -17.33 -0.79
CA MET A 21 -1.87 -18.11 -1.73
C MET A 21 -0.75 -17.27 -2.37
N ALA A 22 -0.96 -15.96 -2.55
CA ALA A 22 0.02 -15.05 -3.13
C ALA A 22 1.20 -14.72 -2.18
N ILE A 23 1.07 -15.02 -0.89
CA ILE A 23 2.10 -14.80 0.14
C ILE A 23 3.27 -15.80 0.01
N ASP A 24 3.08 -16.94 -0.67
CA ASP A 24 4.01 -18.09 -0.61
C ASP A 24 5.07 -18.16 -1.73
N LEU A 25 5.39 -17.05 -2.42
CA LEU A 25 6.59 -17.01 -3.26
C LEU A 25 7.46 -15.81 -2.87
N THR A 26 8.68 -16.15 -2.47
CA THR A 26 9.79 -15.38 -1.91
C THR A 26 10.23 -14.11 -2.65
N THR A 27 9.48 -13.65 -3.65
CA THR A 27 9.59 -12.33 -4.30
C THR A 27 8.62 -11.29 -3.69
N ALA A 28 7.57 -11.73 -2.99
CA ALA A 28 6.65 -10.86 -2.24
C ALA A 28 7.23 -10.35 -0.90
N ALA A 29 8.31 -10.95 -0.39
CA ALA A 29 8.88 -10.61 0.92
C ALA A 29 9.47 -9.19 1.00
N PHE A 30 9.91 -8.61 -0.12
CA PHE A 30 10.37 -7.22 -0.19
C PHE A 30 9.28 -6.22 -0.64
N TYR A 31 8.25 -6.67 -1.35
CA TYR A 31 7.12 -5.83 -1.77
C TYR A 31 6.02 -5.72 -0.71
N SER A 32 5.87 -6.74 0.14
CA SER A 32 4.96 -6.73 1.30
C SER A 32 5.56 -5.97 2.48
N SER A 33 6.88 -5.85 2.62
CA SER A 33 7.49 -5.16 3.77
C SER A 33 7.15 -3.67 3.81
N ALA A 34 7.14 -3.00 2.66
CA ALA A 34 6.76 -1.59 2.58
C ALA A 34 5.27 -1.37 2.87
N VAL A 35 4.39 -2.23 2.32
CA VAL A 35 2.95 -2.18 2.59
C VAL A 35 2.66 -2.53 4.05
N ASN A 36 3.32 -3.56 4.60
CA ASN A 36 3.19 -3.95 6.00
C ASN A 36 3.68 -2.83 6.93
N SER A 37 4.80 -2.19 6.62
CA SER A 37 5.30 -1.02 7.36
C SER A 37 4.27 0.11 7.38
N TYR A 38 3.67 0.42 6.23
CA TYR A 38 2.60 1.42 6.13
C TYR A 38 1.34 1.03 6.91
N LEU A 39 0.90 -0.23 6.82
CA LEU A 39 -0.26 -0.73 7.57
C LEU A 39 0.00 -0.74 9.08
N THR A 40 1.23 -1.07 9.51
CA THR A 40 1.64 -0.97 10.92
C THR A 40 1.61 0.47 11.38
N PHE A 41 2.12 1.42 10.61
CA PHE A 41 2.00 2.86 10.89
C PHE A 41 0.53 3.27 11.02
N CYS A 42 -0.33 2.87 10.08
CA CYS A 42 -1.75 3.19 10.14
C CYS A 42 -2.41 2.66 11.41
N ASN A 43 -2.08 1.42 11.80
CA ASN A 43 -2.60 0.81 13.02
C ASN A 43 -2.09 1.53 14.29
N LEU A 44 -0.79 1.80 14.38
CA LEU A 44 -0.17 2.52 15.52
C LEU A 44 -0.77 3.91 15.74
N HIS A 45 -1.15 4.59 14.66
CA HIS A 45 -1.68 5.96 14.70
C HIS A 45 -3.20 6.02 14.56
N ASN A 46 -3.90 4.88 14.54
CA ASN A 46 -5.35 4.79 14.31
C ASN A 46 -5.82 5.54 13.03
N LEU A 47 -5.00 5.49 11.99
CA LEU A 47 -5.29 6.08 10.69
C LEU A 47 -5.95 5.04 9.76
N PRO A 48 -6.80 5.48 8.82
CA PRO A 48 -7.37 4.58 7.83
C PRO A 48 -6.26 4.01 6.92
N PRO A 49 -6.36 2.73 6.52
CA PRO A 49 -5.38 2.12 5.60
C PRO A 49 -5.50 2.66 4.16
N ALA A 50 -6.58 3.39 3.84
CA ALA A 50 -6.74 4.06 2.56
C ALA A 50 -5.69 5.18 2.41
N PRO A 51 -4.88 5.18 1.34
CA PRO A 51 -3.83 6.18 1.15
C PRO A 51 -4.43 7.55 0.82
N SER A 52 -3.91 8.58 1.49
CA SER A 52 -4.21 10.00 1.24
C SER A 52 -2.90 10.81 1.23
N ASP A 53 -2.93 12.02 0.66
CA ASP A 53 -1.76 12.92 0.65
C ASP A 53 -1.25 13.19 2.09
N ASP A 54 -2.17 13.40 3.03
CA ASP A 54 -1.84 13.63 4.43
C ASP A 54 -1.26 12.37 5.08
N THR A 55 -1.89 11.21 4.87
CA THR A 55 -1.43 9.94 5.47
C THR A 55 -0.03 9.57 4.98
N PHE A 56 0.28 9.75 3.70
CA PHE A 56 1.63 9.49 3.19
C PHE A 56 2.65 10.55 3.60
N SER A 57 2.24 11.82 3.74
CA SER A 57 3.11 12.87 4.28
C SER A 57 3.55 12.50 5.71
N LEU A 58 2.59 12.11 6.56
CA LEU A 58 2.84 11.67 7.92
C LEU A 58 3.67 10.39 7.98
N TYR A 59 3.35 9.40 7.13
CA TYR A 59 4.10 8.14 7.06
C TYR A 59 5.57 8.40 6.75
N VAL A 60 5.88 9.27 5.78
CA VAL A 60 7.27 9.56 5.44
C VAL A 60 7.96 10.35 6.54
N THR A 61 7.33 11.37 7.10
CA THR A 61 7.90 12.09 8.23
C THR A 61 8.24 11.12 9.36
N TRP A 62 7.32 10.22 9.70
CA TRP A 62 7.55 9.18 10.71
C TRP A 62 8.69 8.24 10.30
N GLN A 63 8.70 7.75 9.06
CA GLN A 63 9.66 6.75 8.61
C GLN A 63 11.08 7.30 8.45
N SER A 64 11.21 8.58 8.08
CA SER A 64 12.50 9.30 8.00
C SER A 64 13.23 9.41 9.34
N PHE A 65 12.56 9.22 10.48
CA PHE A 65 13.24 9.11 11.78
C PHE A 65 13.95 7.77 11.99
N PHE A 66 13.52 6.72 11.27
CA PHE A 66 14.03 5.36 11.46
C PHE A 66 14.94 4.88 10.33
N ILE A 67 14.75 5.40 9.11
CA ILE A 67 15.53 5.00 7.93
C ILE A 67 15.93 6.20 7.08
N ASN A 68 16.94 6.01 6.24
CA ASN A 68 17.41 7.04 5.31
C ASN A 68 16.34 7.39 4.26
N GLN A 69 16.32 8.67 3.84
CA GLN A 69 15.35 9.22 2.89
C GLN A 69 15.22 8.38 1.59
N LYS A 70 16.34 7.92 1.01
CA LYS A 70 16.36 7.08 -0.20
C LYS A 70 15.61 5.75 -0.02
N SER A 71 15.68 5.19 1.18
CA SER A 71 14.94 3.98 1.53
C SER A 71 13.45 4.28 1.68
N VAL A 72 13.08 5.45 2.22
CA VAL A 72 11.68 5.88 2.28
C VAL A 72 11.07 6.03 0.88
N ASP A 73 11.80 6.59 -0.08
CA ASP A 73 11.33 6.72 -1.47
C ASP A 73 11.10 5.35 -2.13
N SER A 74 11.97 4.39 -1.82
CA SER A 74 11.84 3.00 -2.30
C SER A 74 10.60 2.32 -1.69
N TYR A 75 10.32 2.58 -0.41
CA TYR A 75 9.13 2.10 0.28
C TYR A 75 7.87 2.72 -0.28
N LEU A 76 7.84 4.04 -0.50
CA LEU A 76 6.73 4.72 -1.15
C LEU A 76 6.44 4.11 -2.51
N SER A 77 7.44 4.01 -3.40
CA SER A 77 7.27 3.40 -4.72
C SER A 77 6.67 1.98 -4.63
N GLY A 78 7.15 1.18 -3.69
CA GLY A 78 6.60 -0.14 -3.39
C GLY A 78 5.14 -0.10 -2.95
N ILE A 79 4.79 0.77 -1.99
CA ILE A 79 3.41 0.94 -1.49
C ILE A 79 2.47 1.36 -2.63
N CYS A 80 2.86 2.35 -3.43
CA CYS A 80 2.04 2.87 -4.53
C CYS A 80 1.78 1.80 -5.60
N ASN A 81 2.79 1.03 -5.97
CA ASN A 81 2.64 -0.04 -6.95
C ASN A 81 1.71 -1.17 -6.46
N ASN A 82 1.78 -1.52 -5.17
CA ASN A 82 0.93 -2.54 -4.58
C ASN A 82 -0.51 -2.08 -4.32
N LEU A 83 -0.70 -0.79 -3.99
CA LEU A 83 -2.03 -0.24 -3.72
C LEU A 83 -2.76 0.17 -5.00
N LYS A 84 -2.06 0.37 -6.13
CA LYS A 84 -2.66 0.78 -7.41
C LYS A 84 -3.84 -0.08 -7.88
N PRO A 85 -3.84 -1.43 -7.74
CA PRO A 85 -4.98 -2.26 -8.12
C PRO A 85 -6.24 -2.00 -7.28
N TYR A 86 -6.07 -1.49 -6.05
CA TYR A 86 -7.17 -1.25 -5.09
C TYR A 86 -7.58 0.23 -5.05
N TYR A 87 -6.61 1.13 -5.25
CA TYR A 87 -6.76 2.58 -5.20
C TYR A 87 -6.13 3.19 -6.45
N PRO A 88 -6.87 3.33 -7.57
CA PRO A 88 -6.31 3.81 -8.83
C PRO A 88 -5.70 5.22 -8.73
N ASP A 89 -6.22 6.05 -7.82
CA ASP A 89 -5.72 7.41 -7.58
C ASP A 89 -4.45 7.47 -6.70
N VAL A 90 -4.02 6.35 -6.08
CA VAL A 90 -2.81 6.33 -5.25
C VAL A 90 -1.57 6.74 -6.04
N GLN A 91 -1.54 6.46 -7.34
CA GLN A 91 -0.41 6.83 -8.20
C GLN A 91 -0.25 8.36 -8.28
N LYS A 92 -1.35 9.13 -8.31
CA LYS A 92 -1.30 10.60 -8.36
C LYS A 92 -0.78 11.18 -7.05
N ILE A 93 -1.29 10.66 -5.93
CA ILE A 93 -0.88 11.03 -4.56
C ILE A 93 0.62 10.78 -4.40
N CYS A 94 1.09 9.60 -4.80
CA CYS A 94 2.51 9.25 -4.72
C CYS A 94 3.40 10.09 -5.62
N LEU A 95 2.97 10.36 -6.85
CA LEU A 95 3.72 11.22 -7.76
C LEU A 95 3.82 12.65 -7.22
N SER A 96 2.73 13.21 -6.68
CA SER A 96 2.73 14.51 -6.02
C SER A 96 3.77 14.57 -4.89
N LEU A 97 3.77 13.55 -4.03
CA LEU A 97 4.63 13.48 -2.85
C LEU A 97 6.10 13.22 -3.17
N LEU A 98 6.39 12.36 -4.16
CA LEU A 98 7.74 12.08 -4.63
C LEU A 98 8.32 13.30 -5.37
N LEU A 99 7.53 13.98 -6.21
CA LEU A 99 7.95 15.19 -6.91
C LEU A 99 8.19 16.36 -5.96
N SER A 100 7.35 16.53 -4.93
CA SER A 100 7.54 17.56 -3.91
C SER A 100 8.83 17.41 -3.08
N ARG A 101 9.49 16.25 -3.11
CA ARG A 101 10.73 15.98 -2.36
C ARG A 101 11.99 15.96 -3.20
N THR A 102 11.85 15.96 -4.53
CA THR A 102 12.96 15.86 -5.48
C THR A 102 13.31 17.23 -6.12
N LEU A 103 12.68 18.32 -5.67
CA LEU A 103 12.94 19.70 -6.10
C LEU A 103 13.72 20.50 -5.06
#